data_AF-A0A0D6A0R8-F1
#
_entry.id   AF-A0A0D6A0R8-F1
#
_cell.length_a   1.000
_cell.length_b   1.000
_cell.length_c   1.000
_cell.angle_alpha   90.00
_cell.angle_beta   90.00
_cell.angle_gamma   90.00
#
_symmetry.space_group_name_H-M   'P 1'
#
loop_
_entity.id
_entity.type
_entity.pdbx_description
1 polymer ?
#
loop_
_entity_poly.entity_id
_entity_poly.type
_entity_poly.pdbx_seq_one_letter_code
_entity_poly.pdbx_strand_id
1 'polypeptide(L)'
;MNKKIKDRLGFMPAMQSKLISAVEFKYDRHLTDVILDTIESNLVDELNTPENHENLKRLRSYLHRRWVDIKPFKKRHLSVIKAIGCCESNHRKYTYRVKSRQRARKILVRRWCRRNSACADLYQKQ
;
A
#
# COMPACT_ATOMS: atom_id res chain seq x y z
N MET A 1 -0.82 -0.48 2.39
CA MET A 1 0.21 -1.44 2.82
C MET A 1 -0.37 -2.53 3.71
N ASN A 2 -1.02 -2.16 4.81
CA ASN A 2 -1.46 -3.10 5.86
C ASN A 2 -2.37 -4.22 5.33
N LYS A 3 -3.25 -3.93 4.36
CA LYS A 3 -4.04 -4.96 3.66
C LYS A 3 -3.18 -6.01 2.94
N LYS A 4 -2.12 -5.61 2.21
CA LYS A 4 -1.23 -6.55 1.52
C LYS A 4 -0.47 -7.46 2.50
N ILE A 5 -0.08 -6.94 3.66
CA ILE A 5 0.56 -7.73 4.72
C ILE A 5 -0.43 -8.76 5.28
N LYS A 6 -1.65 -8.33 5.61
CA LYS A 6 -2.71 -9.22 6.11
C LYS A 6 -3.12 -10.30 5.09
N ASP A 7 -3.27 -9.92 3.83
CA ASP A 7 -3.67 -10.83 2.75
C ASP A 7 -2.59 -11.90 2.49
N ARG A 8 -1.30 -11.55 2.57
CA ARG A 8 -0.18 -12.46 2.26
C ARG A 8 0.29 -13.32 3.44
N LEU A 9 0.10 -12.86 4.66
CA LEU A 9 0.46 -13.56 5.90
C LEU A 9 -0.78 -14.11 6.63
N GLY A 10 -1.88 -14.37 5.90
CA GLY A 10 -3.15 -14.82 6.48
C GLY A 10 -3.02 -16.05 7.39
N PHE A 11 -2.08 -16.93 7.07
CA PHE A 11 -1.77 -18.14 7.83
C PHE A 11 -1.03 -17.90 9.16
N MET A 12 -0.44 -16.72 9.38
CA MET A 12 0.35 -16.42 10.58
C MET A 12 0.00 -15.05 11.18
N PRO A 13 -1.17 -14.91 11.84
CA PRO A 13 -1.66 -13.63 12.35
C PRO A 13 -0.74 -13.02 13.43
N ALA A 14 -0.05 -13.85 14.21
CA ALA A 14 0.87 -13.40 15.25
C ALA A 14 2.08 -12.61 14.69
N MET A 15 2.54 -12.95 13.48
CA MET A 15 3.65 -12.26 12.82
C MET A 15 3.20 -11.03 12.02
N GLN A 16 1.92 -10.96 11.63
CA GLN A 16 1.38 -9.79 10.93
C GLN A 16 1.51 -8.51 11.76
N SER A 17 1.13 -8.55 13.03
CA SER A 17 1.19 -7.38 13.92
C SER A 17 2.63 -6.91 14.12
N LYS A 18 3.57 -7.85 14.30
CA LYS A 18 5.00 -7.57 14.41
C LYS A 18 5.53 -6.90 13.14
N LEU A 19 5.24 -7.45 11.96
CA LEU A 19 5.68 -6.90 10.68
C LEU A 19 5.07 -5.51 10.40
N ILE A 20 3.77 -5.33 10.68
CA ILE A 20 3.11 -4.01 10.55
C ILE A 20 3.82 -3.00 11.45
N SER A 21 4.12 -3.37 12.70
CA SER A 21 4.75 -2.46 13.64
C SER A 21 6.18 -2.08 13.25
N ALA A 22 6.94 -3.04 12.71
CA ALA A 22 8.28 -2.85 12.17
C ALA A 22 8.29 -1.83 11.02
N VAL A 23 7.36 -1.97 10.08
CA VAL A 23 7.28 -1.12 8.89
C VAL A 23 6.71 0.26 9.20
N GLU A 24 5.63 0.34 9.99
CA GLU A 24 4.89 1.59 10.19
C GLU A 24 5.45 2.47 11.32
N PHE A 25 5.94 1.89 12.42
CA PHE A 25 6.46 2.67 13.55
C PHE A 25 7.98 2.79 13.52
N LYS A 26 8.68 1.65 13.41
CA LYS A 26 10.16 1.64 13.46
C LYS A 26 10.78 2.07 12.12
N TYR A 27 10.18 1.69 10.99
CA TYR A 27 10.73 1.89 9.65
C TYR A 27 12.19 1.43 9.56
N ASP A 28 12.42 0.21 10.04
CA ASP A 28 13.73 -0.42 10.08
C ASP A 28 13.76 -1.57 9.08
N ARG A 29 14.65 -1.47 8.09
CA ARG A 29 14.78 -2.46 7.03
C ARG A 29 15.35 -3.77 7.57
N HIS A 30 16.37 -3.68 8.40
CA HIS A 30 17.02 -4.86 8.97
C HIS A 30 16.05 -5.62 9.86
N LEU A 31 15.30 -4.92 10.72
CA LEU A 31 14.28 -5.54 11.57
C LEU A 31 13.14 -6.17 10.74
N THR A 32 12.78 -5.57 9.61
CA THR A 32 11.78 -6.15 8.69
C THR A 32 12.30 -7.44 8.05
N ASP A 33 13.56 -7.46 7.61
CA ASP A 33 14.21 -8.62 7.00
C ASP A 33 14.34 -9.77 8.01
N VAL A 34 14.78 -9.50 9.25
CA VAL A 34 14.84 -10.50 10.33
C VAL A 34 13.47 -11.13 10.61
N ILE A 35 12.40 -10.33 10.63
CA ILE A 35 11.05 -10.85 10.83
C ILE A 35 10.64 -11.75 9.65
N LEU A 36 10.96 -11.37 8.41
CA LEU A 36 10.68 -12.19 7.23
C LEU A 36 11.46 -13.52 7.27
N ASP A 37 12.73 -13.50 7.62
CA ASP A 37 13.56 -14.70 7.76
C ASP A 37 13.07 -15.59 8.91
N THR A 38 12.55 -14.99 9.99
CA THR A 38 11.90 -15.72 11.09
C THR A 38 10.59 -16.37 10.62
N ILE A 39 9.80 -15.70 9.78
CA ILE A 39 8.58 -16.29 9.21
C ILE A 39 8.94 -17.44 8.25
N GLU A 40 10.00 -17.28 7.46
CA GLU A 40 10.55 -18.33 6.59
C GLU A 40 11.00 -19.56 7.39
N SER A 41 11.64 -19.35 8.54
CA SER A 41 12.06 -20.44 9.42
C SER A 41 10.90 -21.13 10.15
N ASN A 42 9.80 -20.41 10.42
CA ASN A 42 8.60 -20.96 11.05
C ASN A 42 7.68 -21.70 10.07
N LEU A 43 7.98 -21.68 8.77
CA LEU A 43 7.25 -22.45 7.77
C LEU A 43 7.69 -23.92 7.83
N VAL A 44 7.10 -24.66 8.76
CA VAL A 44 7.32 -26.10 8.94
C VAL A 44 5.99 -26.84 8.76
N ASP A 45 6.06 -28.13 8.39
CA ASP A 45 4.93 -29.06 8.27
C ASP A 45 3.79 -28.57 7.36
N GLU A 46 2.56 -28.46 7.88
CA GLU A 46 1.33 -28.18 7.13
C GLU A 46 1.30 -26.80 6.44
N LEU A 47 2.17 -25.88 6.87
CA LEU A 47 2.27 -24.54 6.31
C LEU A 47 3.27 -24.45 5.14
N ASN A 48 4.06 -25.49 4.89
CA ASN A 48 5.06 -25.56 3.82
C ASN A 48 4.43 -25.78 2.44
N THR A 49 3.48 -24.93 2.07
CA THR A 49 2.87 -24.94 0.74
C THR A 49 3.67 -24.03 -0.20
N PRO A 50 3.76 -24.39 -1.49
CA PRO A 50 4.43 -23.55 -2.49
C PRO A 50 3.77 -22.16 -2.61
N GLU A 51 2.47 -22.05 -2.30
CA GLU A 51 1.75 -20.79 -2.31
C GLU A 51 2.21 -19.84 -1.19
N ASN A 52 2.49 -20.36 0.01
CA ASN A 52 2.98 -19.56 1.13
C ASN A 52 4.39 -19.00 0.86
N HIS A 53 5.26 -19.80 0.27
CA HIS A 53 6.60 -19.38 -0.17
C HIS A 53 6.55 -18.28 -1.23
N GLU A 54 5.67 -18.44 -2.22
CA GLU A 54 5.48 -17.42 -3.27
C GLU A 54 4.87 -16.13 -2.70
N ASN A 55 3.96 -16.23 -1.72
CA ASN A 55 3.41 -15.08 -1.01
C ASN A 55 4.50 -14.30 -0.25
N LEU A 56 5.42 -14.99 0.43
CA LEU A 56 6.57 -14.36 1.10
C LEU A 56 7.53 -13.71 0.12
N LYS A 57 7.88 -14.41 -0.96
CA LYS A 57 8.76 -13.87 -2.02
C LYS A 57 8.20 -12.58 -2.61
N ARG A 58 6.90 -12.56 -2.91
CA ARG A 58 6.19 -11.37 -3.40
C ARG A 58 6.20 -10.24 -2.37
N LEU A 59 6.00 -10.56 -1.10
CA LEU A 59 6.02 -9.58 -0.02
C LEU A 59 7.41 -8.96 0.16
N ARG A 60 8.47 -9.78 0.19
CA ARG A 60 9.87 -9.36 0.28
C ARG A 60 10.26 -8.48 -0.90
N SER A 61 9.96 -8.91 -2.13
CA SER A 61 10.20 -8.12 -3.34
C SER A 61 9.47 -6.77 -3.32
N TYR A 62 8.20 -6.76 -2.87
CA TYR A 62 7.42 -5.53 -2.77
C TYR A 62 8.02 -4.57 -1.75
N LEU A 63 8.39 -5.06 -0.56
CA LEU A 63 8.99 -4.27 0.51
C LEU A 63 10.31 -3.65 0.08
N HIS A 64 11.20 -4.43 -0.54
CA HIS A 64 12.48 -3.90 -1.03
C HIS A 64 12.30 -2.85 -2.12
N ARG A 65 11.45 -3.13 -3.14
CA ARG A 65 11.25 -2.20 -4.25
C ARG A 65 10.59 -0.89 -3.82
N ARG A 66 9.64 -0.95 -2.89
CA ARG A 66 8.84 0.20 -2.47
C ARG A 66 9.28 0.78 -1.14
N TRP A 67 10.44 0.38 -0.61
CA TRP A 67 10.86 0.75 0.75
C TRP A 67 10.80 2.27 1.00
N VAL A 68 11.31 3.06 0.06
CA VAL A 68 11.30 4.53 0.11
C VAL A 68 9.87 5.09 0.10
N ASP A 69 8.98 4.49 -0.69
CA ASP A 69 7.57 4.89 -0.84
C ASP A 69 6.70 4.53 0.37
N ILE A 70 7.13 3.59 1.20
CA ILE A 70 6.38 3.08 2.37
C ILE A 70 6.70 3.91 3.61
N LYS A 71 7.72 4.77 3.56
CA LYS A 71 8.18 5.60 4.69
C LYS A 71 6.99 6.22 5.44
N PRO A 72 6.85 6.06 6.77
CA PRO A 72 5.72 6.62 7.50
C PRO A 72 5.65 8.13 7.33
N PHE A 73 4.46 8.69 7.12
CA PHE A 73 4.27 10.14 6.94
C PHE A 73 4.92 10.96 8.07
N LYS A 74 4.83 10.48 9.31
CA LYS A 74 5.44 11.10 10.49
C LYS A 74 6.97 11.22 10.41
N LYS A 75 7.63 10.33 9.66
CA LYS A 75 9.09 10.35 9.44
C LYS A 75 9.49 11.02 8.12
N ARG A 76 8.53 11.38 7.26
CA ARG A 76 8.80 12.14 6.04
C ARG A 76 8.90 13.62 6.40
N HIS A 77 9.95 14.27 5.93
CA HIS A 77 10.14 15.71 6.09
C HIS A 77 9.34 16.40 4.98
N LEU A 78 8.02 16.44 5.13
CA LEU A 78 7.10 17.09 4.19
C LEU A 78 6.74 18.47 4.71
N SER A 79 6.87 19.49 3.86
CA SER A 79 6.51 20.88 4.19
C SER A 79 5.00 21.07 4.39
N VAL A 80 4.17 20.21 3.79
CA VAL A 80 2.71 20.30 3.84
C VAL A 80 2.13 19.06 4.51
N ILE A 81 1.89 19.16 5.82
CA ILE A 81 1.28 18.08 6.62
C ILE A 81 -0.26 18.16 6.58
N LYS A 82 -0.83 19.35 6.39
CA LYS A 82 -2.28 19.62 6.53
C LYS A 82 -3.14 19.31 5.30
N ALA A 83 -2.56 18.99 4.14
CA ALA A 83 -3.31 18.84 2.88
C ALA A 83 -3.91 17.44 2.64
N ILE A 84 -3.58 16.42 3.45
CA ILE A 84 -4.09 15.06 3.26
C ILE A 84 -5.63 15.03 3.34
N GLY A 85 -6.22 15.79 4.27
CA GLY A 85 -7.66 15.92 4.41
C GLY A 85 -8.34 16.51 3.17
N CYS A 86 -7.65 17.37 2.42
CA CYS A 86 -8.18 17.95 1.18
C CYS A 86 -8.22 16.91 0.04
N CYS A 87 -7.17 16.09 -0.09
CA CYS A 87 -7.12 15.02 -1.08
C CYS A 87 -8.20 13.96 -0.81
N GLU A 88 -8.36 13.52 0.44
CA GLU A 88 -9.35 12.50 0.81
C GLU A 88 -10.79 13.04 0.69
N SER A 89 -11.03 14.30 1.10
CA SER A 89 -12.33 14.94 0.97
C SER A 89 -12.76 15.12 -0.50
N ASN A 90 -11.81 15.45 -1.38
CA ASN A 90 -12.08 15.57 -2.81
C ASN A 90 -12.32 14.21 -3.48
N HIS A 91 -11.58 13.17 -3.08
CA HIS A 91 -11.81 11.81 -3.55
C HIS A 91 -13.21 11.29 -3.17
N ARG A 92 -13.67 11.58 -1.96
CA ARG A 92 -15.03 11.23 -1.49
C ARG A 92 -16.12 11.88 -2.34
N LYS A 93 -15.98 13.18 -2.65
CA LYS A 93 -16.93 13.88 -3.55
C LYS A 93 -16.94 13.27 -4.96
N TYR A 94 -15.77 12.90 -5.49
CA TYR A 94 -15.66 12.29 -6.82
C TYR A 94 -16.31 10.90 -6.88
N THR A 95 -16.02 10.02 -5.91
CA THR A 95 -16.57 8.66 -5.86
C THR A 95 -18.09 8.63 -5.74
N TYR A 96 -18.69 9.49 -4.92
CA TYR A 96 -20.16 9.60 -4.84
C TYR A 96 -20.78 10.12 -6.14
N ARG A 97 -20.11 11.04 -6.84
CA ARG A 97 -20.60 11.62 -8.12
C ARG A 97 -20.52 10.63 -9.29
N VAL A 98 -19.65 9.63 -9.21
CA VAL A 98 -19.51 8.55 -10.21
C VAL A 98 -20.47 7.39 -9.92
N LYS A 99 -20.79 7.11 -8.64
CA LYS A 99 -21.76 6.07 -8.25
C LYS A 99 -23.16 6.30 -8.84
N SER A 100 -23.57 7.57 -8.98
CA SER A 100 -24.89 7.94 -9.54
C SER A 100 -24.93 8.01 -11.07
N ARG A 101 -23.83 7.76 -11.79
CA ARG A 101 -23.76 7.89 -13.27
C ARG A 101 -23.00 6.74 -13.93
N GLN A 102 -23.43 5.49 -13.74
CA GLN A 102 -22.84 4.33 -14.42
C GLN A 102 -22.91 4.40 -15.96
N ARG A 103 -23.79 5.23 -16.54
CA ARG A 103 -24.02 5.34 -18.00
C ARG A 103 -23.11 6.33 -18.77
N ALA A 104 -22.42 7.27 -18.11
CA ALA A 104 -21.69 8.36 -18.78
C ALA A 104 -20.16 8.19 -18.76
N ARG A 105 -19.69 6.93 -18.80
CA ARG A 105 -18.38 6.50 -18.29
C ARG A 105 -17.12 6.96 -19.07
N LYS A 106 -17.19 7.47 -20.30
CA LYS A 106 -15.95 7.75 -21.09
C LYS A 106 -15.66 9.21 -21.44
N ILE A 107 -16.68 10.07 -21.54
CA ILE A 107 -16.49 11.43 -22.07
C ILE A 107 -16.11 12.44 -20.97
N LEU A 108 -16.67 12.29 -19.76
CA LEU A 108 -16.54 13.27 -18.69
C LEU A 108 -15.17 13.24 -17.98
N VAL A 109 -14.58 12.06 -17.80
CA VAL A 109 -13.26 11.92 -17.14
C VAL A 109 -12.16 12.59 -17.97
N ARG A 110 -12.14 12.38 -19.29
CA ARG A 110 -11.19 13.03 -20.22
C ARG A 110 -11.36 14.55 -20.31
N ARG A 111 -12.56 15.07 -20.08
CA ARG A 111 -12.84 16.52 -20.15
C ARG A 111 -12.51 17.25 -18.84
N TRP A 112 -12.60 16.56 -17.70
CA TRP A 112 -12.23 17.12 -16.40
C TRP A 112 -10.71 17.12 -16.17
N CYS A 113 -9.99 16.06 -16.55
CA CYS A 113 -8.52 16.06 -16.50
C CYS A 113 -7.90 17.16 -17.38
N ARG A 114 -8.54 17.52 -18.51
CA ARG A 114 -8.08 18.62 -19.37
C ARG A 114 -8.32 20.03 -18.80
N ARG A 115 -9.22 20.19 -17.82
CA ARG A 115 -9.52 21.49 -17.20
C ARG A 115 -8.78 21.76 -15.89
N ASN A 116 -8.26 20.72 -15.23
CA ASN A 116 -7.48 20.85 -14.01
C ASN A 116 -6.04 20.39 -14.28
N SER A 117 -5.17 21.35 -14.64
CA SER A 117 -3.74 21.11 -14.92
C SER A 117 -3.01 20.43 -13.76
N ALA A 118 -3.46 20.62 -12.52
CA ALA A 118 -2.86 20.03 -11.32
C ALA A 118 -3.04 18.51 -11.18
N CYS A 119 -3.90 17.87 -11.98
CA CYS A 119 -4.11 16.41 -11.94
C CYS A 119 -3.48 15.66 -13.12
N ALA A 120 -2.97 16.36 -14.15
CA ALA A 120 -2.40 15.70 -15.33
C ALA A 120 -1.12 14.92 -14.98
N ASP A 121 -0.28 15.47 -14.11
CA ASP A 121 1.04 14.90 -13.79
C ASP A 121 0.99 13.61 -12.95
N LEU A 122 -0.14 13.32 -12.31
CA LEU A 122 -0.30 12.11 -11.47
C LEU A 122 -0.80 10.89 -12.25
N TYR A 123 -1.26 11.05 -13.49
CA TYR A 123 -1.82 9.94 -14.28
C TYR A 123 -0.85 9.37 -15.34
N GLN A 124 0.34 9.97 -15.51
CA GLN A 124 1.32 9.56 -16.53
C GLN A 124 2.46 8.65 -16.03
N LYS A 125 2.40 8.16 -14.78
CA LYS A 125 3.35 7.17 -14.23
C LYS A 125 2.66 5.93 -13.63
N GLN A 126 1.66 5.39 -14.31
CA GLN A 126 1.23 3.99 -14.13
C GLN A 126 1.12 3.30 -15.48
#